data_AF-A0A746NY46-F1
#
_entry.id   AF-A0A746NY46-F1
#
_cell.length_a   1.000
_cell.length_b   1.000
_cell.length_c   1.000
_cell.angle_alpha   90.00
_cell.angle_beta   90.00
_cell.angle_gamma   90.00
#
_symmetry.space_group_name_H-M   'P 1'
#
loop_
_entity.id
_entity.type
_entity.pdbx_description
1 polymer ?
#
loop_
_entity_poly.entity_id
_entity_poly.type
_entity_poly.pdbx_seq_one_letter_code
_entity_poly.pdbx_strand_id
1 'polypeptide(L)' 'MSEQNAQGADEVVDLNNEMKARREKLAALREQGIPFPNDFRRDRTSDQLHAEFDAK' A
#
# COMPACT_ATOMS: atom_id res chain seq x y z
N MET A 1 -11.47 -25.11 -19.39
CA MET A 1 -10.09 -24.81 -19.84
C MET A 1 -9.92 -23.41 -20.42
N SER A 2 -10.97 -22.72 -20.88
CA SER A 2 -10.85 -21.35 -21.42
C SER A 2 -11.04 -20.23 -20.39
N GLU A 3 -11.78 -20.46 -19.31
CA GLU A 3 -12.05 -19.43 -18.29
C GLU A 3 -10.87 -19.15 -17.34
N GLN A 4 -10.04 -20.17 -17.05
CA GLN A 4 -8.84 -20.01 -16.20
C GLN A 4 -7.74 -19.14 -16.86
N ASN A 5 -7.69 -19.07 -18.19
CA ASN A 5 -6.71 -18.22 -18.90
C ASN A 5 -7.13 -16.74 -18.93
N ALA A 6 -8.43 -16.44 -18.89
CA ALA A 6 -8.92 -15.07 -18.88
C ALA A 6 -8.68 -14.40 -17.52
N GLN A 7 -8.89 -15.13 -16.42
CA GLN A 7 -8.69 -14.61 -15.06
C GLN A 7 -7.23 -14.21 -14.79
N GLY A 8 -6.26 -15.03 -15.23
CA GLY A 8 -4.83 -14.69 -15.07
C GLY A 8 -4.39 -13.49 -15.93
N ALA A 9 -5.08 -13.21 -17.04
CA ALA A 9 -4.78 -12.05 -17.88
C ALA A 9 -5.29 -10.74 -17.25
N ASP A 10 -6.50 -10.76 -16.67
CA ASP A 10 -7.09 -9.61 -15.97
C ASP A 10 -6.28 -9.24 -14.71
N GLU A 11 -5.85 -10.23 -13.91
CA GLU A 11 -4.99 -10.00 -12.74
C GLU A 11 -3.64 -9.34 -13.11
N VAL A 12 -3.06 -9.73 -14.24
CA VAL A 12 -1.80 -9.14 -14.74
C VAL A 12 -2.03 -7.70 -15.21
N VAL A 13 -3.16 -7.41 -15.84
CA VAL A 13 -3.52 -6.05 -16.27
C VAL A 13 -3.73 -5.15 -15.05
N ASP A 14 -4.46 -5.61 -14.04
CA ASP A 14 -4.70 -4.85 -12.80
C ASP A 14 -3.40 -4.60 -12.04
N LEU A 15 -2.52 -5.59 -11.92
CA LEU A 15 -1.20 -5.43 -11.29
C LEU A 15 -0.35 -4.37 -12.02
N ASN A 16 -0.35 -4.40 -13.35
CA ASN A 16 0.37 -3.42 -14.16
C ASN A 16 -0.19 -2.00 -13.99
N ASN A 17 -1.52 -1.87 -13.91
CA ASN A 17 -2.19 -0.60 -13.64
C ASN A 17 -1.84 -0.05 -12.26
N GLU A 18 -1.87 -0.90 -11.22
CA GLU A 18 -1.44 -0.51 -9.88
C GLU A 18 0.02 -0.06 -9.84
N MET A 19 0.91 -0.81 -10.48
CA MET A 19 2.34 -0.50 -10.53
C MET A 19 2.61 0.83 -11.25
N LYS A 20 1.86 1.12 -12.32
CA LYS A 20 1.93 2.42 -13.00
C LYS A 20 1.48 3.55 -12.08
N ALA A 21 0.32 3.42 -11.42
CA ALA A 21 -0.20 4.42 -10.51
C ALA A 21 0.74 4.67 -9.31
N ARG A 22 1.36 3.61 -8.75
CA ARG A 22 2.34 3.74 -7.67
C ARG A 22 3.58 4.52 -8.11
N ARG A 23 4.07 4.30 -9.34
CA ARG A 23 5.22 5.04 -9.90
C ARG A 23 4.91 6.51 -10.13
N GLU A 24 3.74 6.83 -10.67
CA GLU A 24 3.29 8.21 -10.90
C GLU A 24 3.18 8.97 -9.57
N LYS A 25 2.54 8.37 -8.56
CA LYS A 25 2.46 8.96 -7.20
C LYS A 25 3.83 9.19 -6.58
N LEU A 26 4.75 8.24 -6.74
CA LEU A 26 6.12 8.38 -6.24
C LEU A 26 6.89 9.50 -6.95
N ALA A 27 6.67 9.70 -8.25
CA ALA A 27 7.26 10.82 -8.98
C ALA A 27 6.75 12.17 -8.44
N ALA A 28 5.45 12.30 -8.23
CA ALA A 28 4.87 13.51 -7.62
C ALA A 28 5.41 13.78 -6.20
N LEU A 29 5.60 12.74 -5.38
CA LEU A 29 6.20 12.86 -4.05
C LEU A 29 7.68 13.31 -4.09
N ARG A 30 8.43 12.91 -5.13
CA ARG A 30 9.81 13.37 -5.35
C ARG A 30 9.89 14.84 -5.74
N GLU A 31 8.92 15.34 -6.51
CA GLU A 31 8.85 16.76 -6.87
C GLU A 31 8.53 17.64 -5.65
N GLN A 32 7.74 17.13 -4.71
CA GLN A 32 7.35 17.84 -3.50
C GLN A 32 8.45 17.86 -2.42
N GLY A 33 9.43 16.94 -2.46
CA GLY A 33 10.52 16.90 -1.48
C GLY A 33 11.11 15.51 -1.26
N ILE A 34 11.19 15.09 0.01
CA ILE A 34 11.78 13.80 0.41
C ILE A 34 10.67 12.73 0.39
N PRO A 35 10.61 11.85 -0.62
CA PRO A 35 9.54 10.85 -0.74
C PRO A 35 9.60 9.73 0.32
N PHE A 36 10.75 9.57 0.98
CA PHE A 36 10.98 8.54 1.99
C PHE A 36 11.52 9.17 3.28
N PRO A 37 10.66 9.85 4.06
CA PRO A 37 11.06 10.47 5.32
C PRO A 37 11.33 9.41 6.41
N ASN A 38 12.22 9.74 7.35
CA ASN A 38 12.57 8.88 8.50
C ASN A 38 12.37 9.62 9.85
N ASP A 39 11.35 10.48 9.90
CA ASP A 39 11.00 11.32 11.04
C ASP A 39 9.82 10.79 11.85
N PHE A 40 9.04 9.85 11.29
CA PHE A 40 7.92 9.23 12.00
C PHE A 40 8.40 8.49 13.27
N ARG A 41 7.69 8.72 14.38
CA ARG A 41 7.89 8.04 15.66
C ARG A 41 6.53 7.55 16.15
N ARG A 42 6.37 6.23 16.25
CA ARG A 42 5.20 5.63 16.89
C ARG A 42 5.35 5.72 18.41
N ASP A 43 4.24 5.97 19.08
CA ASP A 43 4.10 5.96 20.54
C ASP A 43 3.57 4.62 21.06
N ARG A 44 2.66 3.99 20.30
CA ARG A 44 1.98 2.75 20.68
C ARG A 44 1.84 1.79 19.50
N THR A 45 1.71 0.51 19.81
CA THR A 45 1.38 -0.54 18.84
C THR A 45 -0.07 -1.02 19.04
N SER A 46 -0.65 -1.64 18.02
CA SER A 46 -2.07 -2.02 18.04
C SER A 46 -2.42 -2.98 19.18
N ASP A 47 -1.54 -3.92 19.51
CA ASP A 47 -1.66 -4.82 20.66
C ASP A 47 -1.74 -4.07 22.00
N GLN A 48 -0.96 -3.00 22.17
CA GLN A 48 -1.00 -2.16 23.37
C GLN A 48 -2.33 -1.42 23.49
N LEU A 49 -2.85 -0.91 22.37
CA LEU A 49 -4.15 -0.24 22.34
C LEU A 49 -5.29 -1.22 22.65
N HIS A 50 -5.29 -2.40 22.02
CA HIS A 50 -6.30 -3.43 22.31
C HIS A 50 -6.27 -3.86 23.78
N ALA A 51 -5.07 -4.07 24.35
CA ALA A 51 -4.94 -4.43 25.76
C ALA A 51 -5.43 -3.32 26.72
N GLU A 52 -5.25 -2.05 26.37
CA GLU A 52 -5.63 -0.90 27.21
C GLU A 52 -7.11 -0.52 27.06
N PHE A 53 -7.74 -0.76 25.89
CA PHE A 53 -9.05 -0.19 25.55
C PHE A 53 -10.14 -1.20 25.13
N ASP A 54 -9.83 -2.44 24.72
CA ASP A 54 -10.87 -3.39 24.26
C ASP A 54 -11.65 -4.05 25.40
N ALA A 55 -11.10 -4.05 26.62
CA ALA A 55 -11.75 -4.65 27.80
C ALA A 55 -12.75 -3.71 28.50
N LYS A 56 -13.19 -2.63 27.82
CA LYS A 56 -14.02 -1.58 28.39
C LYS A 56 -15.46 -1.61 27.89
#